data_AF-A0A4C1U7R6-F1
#
_entry.id   AF-A0A4C1U7R6-F1
#
_cell.length_a   1.000
_cell.length_b   1.000
_cell.length_c   1.000
_cell.angle_alpha   90.00
_cell.angle_beta   90.00
_cell.angle_gamma   90.00
#
_symmetry.space_group_name_H-M   'P 1'
#
loop_
_entity.id
_entity.type
_entity.pdbx_description
1 polymer ?
#
loop_
_entity_poly.entity_id
_entity_poly.type
_entity_poly.pdbx_seq_one_letter_code
_entity_poly.pdbx_strand_id
1 'polypeptide(L)'
;MNSANLHAENSARAVYFYEFSYVGQLSAQHNFVDQIRGASHRDQTSYIIDFYKWTGNYSDLDTRDRLTTMWTDFVKFEDPTAFESSLISLKWQKYSKGEKKYLSIDNDLKIKSDPLPNGFEFWKKIYEKNYWHPTPLTPENINKINKNKKK
;
A
#
# COMPACT_ATOMS: atom_id res chain seq x y z
N MET A 1 6.80 -5.29 -6.83
CA MET A 1 5.91 -4.14 -6.60
C MET A 1 5.28 -3.66 -7.92
N ASN A 2 4.65 -4.56 -8.69
CA ASN A 2 4.29 -4.25 -10.07
C ASN A 2 3.10 -3.30 -10.17
N SER A 3 2.08 -3.47 -9.32
CA SER A 3 0.90 -2.59 -9.30
C SER A 3 1.27 -1.13 -9.00
N ALA A 4 1.97 -0.85 -7.90
CA ALA A 4 2.37 0.52 -7.55
C ALA A 4 3.25 1.17 -8.64
N ASN A 5 4.16 0.39 -9.25
CA ASN A 5 4.97 0.87 -10.38
C ASN A 5 4.08 1.22 -11.59
N LEU A 6 3.14 0.35 -11.95
CA LEU A 6 2.21 0.60 -13.06
C LEU A 6 1.34 1.82 -12.79
N HIS A 7 0.82 1.99 -11.58
CA HIS A 7 0.08 3.20 -11.21
C HIS A 7 0.97 4.44 -11.32
N ALA A 8 2.21 4.40 -10.84
CA ALA A 8 3.11 5.55 -10.90
C ALA A 8 3.53 5.92 -12.33
N GLU A 9 3.60 4.95 -13.24
CA GLU A 9 3.98 5.18 -14.65
C GLU A 9 2.80 5.62 -15.52
N ASN A 10 1.57 5.23 -15.17
CA ASN A 10 0.41 5.41 -16.06
C ASN A 10 -0.68 6.33 -15.49
N SER A 11 -0.61 6.71 -14.21
CA SER A 11 -1.56 7.64 -13.61
C SER A 11 -1.22 9.08 -13.98
N ALA A 12 -2.23 9.87 -14.35
CA ALA A 12 -2.09 11.32 -14.49
C ALA A 12 -1.96 12.04 -13.13
N ARG A 13 -2.35 11.37 -12.03
CA ARG A 13 -2.28 11.88 -10.66
C ARG A 13 -1.11 11.27 -9.88
N ALA A 14 -0.62 12.02 -8.91
CA ALA A 14 0.43 11.56 -8.00
C ALA A 14 0.01 10.30 -7.23
N VAL A 15 0.93 9.35 -7.13
CA VAL A 15 0.75 8.12 -6.34
C VAL A 15 1.52 8.27 -5.03
N TYR A 16 0.89 7.90 -3.93
CA TYR A 16 1.52 7.86 -2.60
C TYR A 16 1.45 6.43 -2.07
N PHE A 17 2.51 5.98 -1.42
CA PHE A 17 2.61 4.64 -0.86
C PHE A 17 2.95 4.73 0.63
N TYR A 18 2.31 3.92 1.46
CA TYR A 18 2.69 3.76 2.86
C TYR A 18 2.67 2.29 3.29
N GLU A 19 3.39 2.04 4.38
CA GLU A 19 3.37 0.83 5.18
C GLU A 19 2.85 1.19 6.56
N PHE A 20 1.82 0.50 7.04
CA PHE A 20 1.35 0.61 8.41
C PHE A 20 1.90 -0.53 9.24
N SER A 21 2.72 -0.22 10.24
CA SER A 21 3.38 -1.19 11.12
C SER A 21 3.13 -0.93 12.62
N TYR A 22 2.39 0.13 12.96
CA TYR A 22 2.07 0.48 14.33
C TYR A 22 1.22 -0.62 15.03
N VAL A 23 1.64 -0.99 16.23
CA VAL A 23 0.92 -1.93 17.11
C VAL A 23 0.59 -1.24 18.42
N GLY A 24 -0.70 -0.99 18.64
CA GLY A 24 -1.23 -0.29 19.80
C GLY A 24 -2.49 -0.96 20.34
N GLN A 25 -3.24 -0.30 21.22
CA GLN A 25 -4.39 -0.94 21.90
C GLN A 25 -5.59 -1.16 20.99
N LEU A 26 -5.67 -0.39 19.89
CA LEU A 26 -6.72 -0.52 18.87
C LEU A 26 -6.41 -1.63 17.85
N SER A 27 -5.19 -2.17 17.85
CA SER A 27 -4.82 -3.32 17.02
C SER A 27 -5.55 -4.58 17.49
N ALA A 28 -5.84 -5.50 16.55
CA ALA A 28 -6.52 -6.73 16.84
C ALA A 28 -5.69 -7.60 17.80
N GLN A 29 -6.38 -8.22 18.77
CA GLN A 29 -5.74 -9.26 19.60
C GLN A 29 -5.71 -10.55 18.80
N HIS A 30 -4.52 -11.10 18.66
CA HIS A 30 -4.33 -12.34 17.94
C HIS A 30 -4.23 -13.52 18.90
N ASN A 31 -5.37 -14.00 19.39
CA ASN A 31 -5.52 -15.10 20.34
C ASN A 31 -4.79 -16.43 19.97
N PHE A 32 -4.15 -16.52 18.80
CA PHE A 32 -3.42 -17.69 18.30
C PHE A 32 -2.03 -17.37 17.68
N VAL A 33 -1.60 -16.10 17.58
CA VAL A 33 -0.28 -15.72 17.01
C VAL A 33 0.46 -14.67 17.85
N ASP A 34 0.28 -14.68 19.17
CA ASP A 34 0.94 -13.76 20.12
C ASP A 34 2.48 -13.77 20.06
N GLN A 35 3.09 -14.75 19.38
CA GLN A 35 4.54 -14.82 19.15
C GLN A 35 5.02 -13.89 18.02
N ILE A 36 4.13 -13.37 17.17
CA ILE A 36 4.49 -12.48 16.05
C ILE A 36 4.00 -11.07 16.40
N ARG A 37 4.94 -10.22 16.82
CA ARG A 37 4.68 -8.80 17.05
C ARG A 37 4.72 -8.04 15.72
N GLY A 38 3.58 -7.57 15.25
CA GLY A 38 3.45 -6.71 14.07
C GLY A 38 2.01 -6.30 13.81
N ALA A 39 1.81 -5.23 13.04
CA ALA A 39 0.48 -4.84 12.60
C ALA A 39 -0.09 -5.90 11.68
N SER A 40 -1.31 -6.35 11.96
CA SER A 40 -1.99 -7.37 11.19
C SER A 40 -2.97 -6.78 10.20
N HIS A 41 -3.51 -7.67 9.37
CA HIS A 41 -4.50 -7.29 8.40
C HIS A 41 -5.72 -6.66 9.11
N ARG A 42 -6.07 -5.45 8.66
CA ARG A 42 -7.16 -4.58 9.15
C ARG A 42 -6.85 -3.70 10.36
N ASP A 43 -5.72 -3.83 11.04
CA ASP A 43 -5.41 -3.02 12.23
C ASP A 43 -5.49 -1.53 11.96
N GLN A 44 -4.95 -1.08 10.83
CA GLN A 44 -5.02 0.31 10.39
C GLN A 44 -6.46 0.86 10.37
N THR A 45 -7.45 0.02 10.06
CA THR A 45 -8.87 0.43 9.97
C THR A 45 -9.35 1.01 11.29
N SER A 46 -8.93 0.41 12.41
CA SER A 46 -9.27 0.89 13.77
C SER A 46 -8.69 2.27 14.10
N TYR A 47 -7.66 2.71 13.36
CA TYR A 47 -7.05 4.04 13.50
C TYR A 47 -7.58 5.06 12.49
N ILE A 48 -8.43 4.66 11.54
CA ILE A 48 -9.08 5.59 10.59
C ILE A 48 -10.55 5.75 10.92
N ILE A 49 -11.23 4.64 11.21
CA ILE A 49 -12.66 4.59 11.47
C ILE A 49 -12.82 4.19 12.93
N ASP A 50 -13.77 4.84 13.62
CA ASP A 50 -14.10 4.50 14.99
C ASP A 50 -14.75 3.11 15.05
N PHE A 51 -13.92 2.09 15.25
CA PHE A 51 -14.32 0.70 15.12
C PHE A 51 -13.64 -0.14 16.22
N TYR A 52 -14.31 -1.21 16.64
CA TYR A 52 -13.87 -2.19 17.63
C TYR A 52 -13.73 -1.74 19.09
N LYS A 53 -12.96 -0.69 19.40
CA LYS A 53 -12.51 -0.38 20.78
C LYS A 53 -12.29 1.11 21.02
N TRP A 54 -12.33 1.49 22.29
CA TRP A 54 -11.86 2.79 22.78
C TRP A 54 -10.47 2.65 23.41
N THR A 55 -9.65 3.69 23.32
CA THR A 55 -8.34 3.79 23.94
C THR A 55 -8.14 5.18 24.56
N GLY A 56 -7.48 5.23 25.72
CA GLY A 56 -6.99 6.47 26.32
C GLY A 56 -5.47 6.64 26.17
N ASN A 57 -4.80 5.77 25.41
CA ASN A 57 -3.37 5.83 25.19
C ASN A 57 -3.02 6.95 24.20
N TYR A 58 -2.16 7.89 24.60
CA TYR A 58 -1.78 9.02 23.77
C TYR A 58 -1.12 8.61 22.43
N SER A 59 -0.31 7.56 22.40
CA SER A 59 0.33 7.12 21.15
C SER A 59 -0.67 6.54 20.15
N ASP A 60 -1.72 5.86 20.63
CA ASP A 60 -2.82 5.41 19.77
C ASP A 60 -3.59 6.60 19.18
N LEU A 61 -3.89 7.60 20.04
CA LEU A 61 -4.59 8.82 19.65
C LEU A 61 -3.78 9.64 18.65
N ASP A 62 -2.49 9.84 18.89
CA ASP A 62 -1.57 10.51 17.97
C ASP A 62 -1.50 9.79 16.62
N THR A 63 -1.46 8.45 16.62
CA THR A 63 -1.43 7.65 15.38
C THR A 63 -2.74 7.77 14.62
N ARG A 64 -3.88 7.77 15.32
CA ARG A 64 -5.21 8.00 14.75
C ARG A 64 -5.32 9.39 14.15
N ASP A 65 -4.85 10.42 14.84
CA ASP A 65 -4.87 11.80 14.36
C ASP A 65 -3.97 11.98 13.13
N ARG A 66 -2.76 11.38 13.13
CA ARG A 66 -1.88 11.34 11.96
C ARG A 66 -2.59 10.71 10.75
N LEU A 67 -3.15 9.51 10.90
CA LEU A 67 -3.79 8.79 9.81
C LEU A 67 -5.02 9.54 9.28
N THR A 68 -5.93 9.95 10.16
CA THR A 68 -7.15 10.65 9.76
C THR A 68 -6.85 12.00 9.10
N THR A 69 -5.85 12.74 9.59
CA THR A 69 -5.38 13.98 8.96
C THR A 69 -4.82 13.72 7.58
N MET A 70 -3.87 12.79 7.42
CA MET A 70 -3.25 12.51 6.13
C MET A 70 -4.26 12.00 5.08
N TRP A 71 -5.20 11.14 5.47
CA TRP A 71 -6.28 10.70 4.59
C TRP A 71 -7.22 11.84 4.20
N THR A 72 -7.55 12.73 5.14
CA THR A 72 -8.41 13.90 4.89
C THR A 72 -7.74 14.89 3.94
N ASP A 73 -6.46 15.15 4.15
CA ASP A 73 -5.68 16.06 3.31
C ASP A 73 -5.55 15.50 1.88
N PHE A 74 -5.29 14.20 1.73
CA PHE A 74 -5.26 13.57 0.42
C PHE A 74 -6.60 13.72 -0.32
N VAL A 75 -7.73 13.49 0.36
CA VAL A 75 -9.06 13.62 -0.24
C VAL A 75 -9.36 15.06 -0.67
N LYS A 76 -8.94 16.05 0.12
CA LYS A 76 -9.24 17.47 -0.14
C LYS A 76 -8.28 18.14 -1.12
N PHE A 77 -7.01 17.76 -1.10
CA PHE A 77 -5.93 18.52 -1.73
C PHE A 77 -5.04 17.69 -2.67
N GLU A 78 -5.31 16.39 -2.83
CA GLU A 78 -4.46 15.44 -3.58
C GLU A 78 -3.02 15.32 -3.03
N ASP A 79 -2.75 15.84 -1.84
CA ASP A 79 -1.48 15.74 -1.09
C ASP A 79 -1.77 15.34 0.36
N PRO A 80 -1.32 14.16 0.82
CA PRO A 80 -1.59 13.67 2.18
C PRO A 80 -0.85 14.45 3.28
N THR A 81 0.05 15.37 2.92
CA THR A 81 0.76 16.25 3.87
C THR A 81 0.69 17.70 3.42
N ALA A 82 -0.49 18.11 2.91
CA ALA A 82 -0.75 19.46 2.42
C ALA A 82 -0.41 20.51 3.47
N PHE A 83 -0.79 20.28 4.73
CA PHE A 83 -0.52 21.16 5.85
C PHE A 83 0.44 20.53 6.87
N GLU A 84 1.20 21.38 7.56
CA GLU A 84 2.05 20.96 8.66
C GLU A 84 1.24 20.87 9.96
N SER A 85 1.62 19.95 10.84
CA SER A 85 1.07 19.85 12.19
C SER A 85 2.16 19.42 13.18
N SER A 86 1.89 19.55 14.48
CA SER A 86 2.79 19.05 15.52
C SER A 86 3.02 17.53 15.44
N LEU A 87 2.05 16.78 14.89
CA LEU A 87 2.12 15.33 14.74
C LEU A 87 2.70 14.86 13.39
N ILE A 88 2.70 15.75 12.38
CA ILE A 88 3.15 15.48 11.01
C ILE A 88 4.13 16.59 10.61
N SER A 89 5.41 16.37 10.88
CA SER A 89 6.49 17.32 10.58
C SER A 89 7.27 16.97 9.30
N LEU A 90 6.95 15.86 8.66
CA LEU A 90 7.58 15.42 7.41
C LEU A 90 6.66 15.62 6.21
N LYS A 91 7.26 15.73 5.03
CA LYS A 91 6.51 15.68 3.76
C LYS A 91 6.49 14.26 3.22
N TRP A 92 5.29 13.77 2.94
CA TRP A 92 5.10 12.45 2.35
C TRP A 92 5.47 12.53 0.87
N GLN A 93 6.62 11.96 0.51
CA GLN A 93 7.11 12.01 -0.85
C GLN A 93 6.27 11.12 -1.78
N LYS A 94 6.05 11.60 -3.00
CA LYS A 94 5.36 10.86 -4.06
C LYS A 94 6.13 9.58 -4.39
N TYR A 95 5.39 8.49 -4.59
CA TYR A 95 5.94 7.23 -5.06
C TYR A 95 6.32 7.35 -6.55
N SER A 96 7.51 6.87 -6.88
CA SER A 96 7.98 6.73 -8.26
C SER A 96 8.67 5.38 -8.43
N LYS A 97 8.69 4.83 -9.65
CA LYS A 97 9.39 3.56 -9.92
C LYS A 97 10.90 3.64 -9.68
N GLY A 98 11.48 4.84 -9.86
CA GLY A 98 12.91 5.08 -9.65
C GLY A 98 13.29 5.07 -8.17
N GLU A 99 12.63 5.89 -7.35
CA GLU A 99 13.01 6.06 -5.94
C GLU A 99 12.26 5.12 -4.98
N LYS A 100 11.08 4.62 -5.38
CA LYS A 100 10.17 3.75 -4.62
C LYS A 100 9.96 4.18 -3.16
N LYS A 101 9.89 5.49 -2.94
CA LYS A 101 9.70 6.08 -1.62
C LYS A 101 8.32 5.77 -1.06
N TYR A 102 8.26 5.46 0.22
CA TYR A 102 7.02 5.25 0.95
C TYR A 102 7.11 5.81 2.37
N LEU A 103 5.95 6.12 2.94
CA LEU A 103 5.83 6.48 4.34
C LEU A 103 5.69 5.22 5.19
N SER A 104 6.58 5.02 6.16
CA SER A 104 6.43 4.01 7.20
C SER A 104 5.74 4.65 8.40
N ILE A 105 4.59 4.09 8.77
CA ILE A 105 3.74 4.56 9.86
C ILE A 105 3.83 3.55 11.00
N ASP A 106 4.68 3.88 11.97
CA ASP A 106 4.83 3.20 13.25
C ASP A 106 4.62 4.23 14.38
N ASN A 107 5.26 4.04 15.53
CA ASN A 107 5.36 5.03 16.61
C ASN A 107 5.86 6.38 16.07
N ASP A 108 6.78 6.34 15.11
CA ASP A 108 7.28 7.49 14.36
C ASP A 108 6.87 7.40 12.89
N LEU A 109 6.77 8.56 12.24
CA LEU A 109 6.66 8.67 10.79
C LEU A 109 8.07 8.71 10.17
N LYS A 110 8.35 7.83 9.20
CA LYS A 110 9.66 7.78 8.50
C LYS A 110 9.48 7.59 7.01
N ILE A 111 10.19 8.36 6.19
CA ILE A 111 10.29 8.06 4.76
C ILE A 111 11.35 6.98 4.56
N LYS A 112 10.97 5.91 3.88
CA LYS A 112 11.83 4.78 3.50
C LYS A 112 11.75 4.56 1.99
N SER A 113 12.65 3.77 1.45
CA SER A 113 12.67 3.37 0.03
C SER A 113 12.67 1.86 -0.10
N ASP A 114 12.21 1.37 -1.25
CA ASP A 114 12.22 -0.04 -1.65
C ASP A 114 11.61 -0.97 -0.59
N PRO A 115 10.27 -0.96 -0.41
CA PRO A 115 9.63 -1.83 0.56
C PRO A 115 9.82 -3.30 0.17
N LEU A 116 10.17 -4.15 1.14
CA LEU A 116 10.31 -5.61 1.01
C LEU A 116 11.08 -6.07 -0.26
N PRO A 117 12.32 -5.60 -0.48
CA PRO A 117 13.01 -5.76 -1.76
C PRO A 117 13.24 -7.25 -2.10
N ASN A 118 13.68 -8.04 -1.11
CA ASN A 118 13.93 -9.47 -1.28
C ASN A 118 12.64 -10.25 -1.63
N GLY A 119 11.54 -9.92 -0.96
CA GLY A 119 10.24 -10.57 -1.21
C GLY A 119 9.75 -10.28 -2.63
N PHE A 120 9.83 -9.02 -3.06
CA PHE A 120 9.44 -8.68 -4.43
C PHE A 120 10.35 -9.28 -5.48
N GLU A 121 11.67 -9.35 -5.24
CA GLU A 121 12.59 -10.00 -6.16
C GLU A 121 12.30 -11.51 -6.28
N PHE A 122 12.05 -12.18 -5.15
CA PHE A 122 11.67 -13.59 -5.12
C PHE A 122 10.41 -13.86 -5.95
N TRP A 123 9.33 -13.12 -5.69
CA TRP A 123 8.09 -13.28 -6.44
C TRP A 123 8.27 -12.92 -7.90
N LYS A 124 9.02 -11.84 -8.22
CA LYS A 124 9.31 -11.45 -9.60
C LYS A 124 9.95 -12.60 -10.37
N LYS A 125 10.98 -13.26 -9.82
CA LYS A 125 11.62 -14.43 -10.45
C LYS A 125 10.65 -15.58 -10.71
N ILE A 126 9.72 -15.83 -9.79
CA ILE A 126 8.69 -16.86 -9.97
C ILE A 126 7.73 -16.49 -11.12
N TYR A 127 7.25 -15.25 -11.16
CA TYR A 127 6.34 -14.80 -12.20
C TYR A 127 7.03 -14.78 -13.58
N GLU A 128 8.27 -14.31 -13.68
CA GLU A 128 9.03 -14.32 -14.95
C GLU A 128 9.24 -15.75 -15.48
N LYS A 129 9.44 -16.73 -14.58
CA LYS A 129 9.66 -18.12 -14.97
C LYS A 129 8.38 -18.88 -15.31
N ASN A 130 7.29 -18.64 -14.57
CA ASN A 130 6.13 -19.53 -14.57
C ASN A 130 4.83 -18.85 -15.02
N TYR A 131 4.78 -17.52 -15.12
CA TYR A 131 3.55 -16.84 -15.51
C TYR A 131 3.37 -16.95 -17.03
N TRP A 132 2.21 -17.44 -17.43
CA TRP A 132 1.83 -17.42 -18.83
C TRP A 132 1.66 -15.97 -19.27
N HIS A 133 2.34 -15.56 -20.35
CA HIS A 133 2.10 -14.29 -21.01
C HIS A 133 0.98 -14.49 -22.05
N PRO A 134 -0.30 -14.23 -21.72
CA PRO A 134 -1.35 -14.26 -22.72
C PRO A 134 -1.01 -13.27 -23.82
N THR A 135 -0.69 -13.79 -25.00
CA THR A 135 -0.55 -12.98 -26.21
C THR A 135 -1.94 -12.74 -26.77
N PRO A 136 -2.34 -11.49 -27.06
CA PRO A 136 -3.58 -11.23 -27.75
C PRO A 136 -3.64 -12.05 -29.04
N LEU A 137 -4.79 -12.68 -29.33
CA LEU A 137 -4.96 -13.37 -30.60
C LEU A 137 -4.82 -12.36 -31.74
N THR A 138 -3.88 -12.61 -32.66
CA THR A 138 -3.78 -11.82 -33.88
C THR A 138 -5.01 -12.07 -34.76
N PRO A 139 -5.39 -11.13 -35.63
CA PRO A 139 -6.47 -11.34 -36.60
C PRO A 139 -6.32 -12.63 -37.42
N GLU A 140 -5.08 -13.02 -37.71
CA GLU A 140 -4.71 -14.27 -38.40
C GLU A 140 -5.05 -15.52 -37.57
N ASN A 141 -4.76 -15.50 -36.27
CA ASN A 141 -5.08 -16.59 -35.34
C ASN A 141 -6.59 -16.75 -35.17
N ILE A 142 -7.34 -15.63 -35.10
CA ILE A 142 -8.81 -15.64 -35.07
C ILE A 142 -9.38 -16.29 -36.33
N ASN A 143 -8.86 -15.92 -37.51
CA ASN A 143 -9.31 -16.47 -38.79
C ASN A 143 -9.01 -17.96 -38.96
N LYS A 144 -7.87 -18.46 -38.46
CA LYS A 144 -7.54 -19.89 -38.44
C LYS A 144 -8.50 -20.69 -37.55
N ILE A 145 -8.79 -20.19 -36.35
CA ILE A 145 -9.73 -20.83 -35.41
C ILE A 145 -11.13 -20.92 -36.03
N ASN A 146 -11.58 -19.84 -36.69
CA ASN A 146 -12.89 -19.79 -37.34
C ASN A 146 -12.99 -20.71 -38.57
N LYS A 147 -11.89 -20.94 -39.31
CA LYS A 147 -11.86 -21.92 -40.41
C LYS A 147 -11.94 -23.37 -39.90
N ASN A 148 -11.30 -23.68 -38.79
CA ASN A 148 -11.32 -25.03 -38.21
C ASN A 148 -12.65 -25.40 -37.54
N LYS A 149 -13.49 -24.42 -37.17
CA LYS A 149 -14.85 -24.65 -36.65
C LYS A 149 -15.92 -24.87 -37.74
N LYS A 150 -15.58 -24.71 -39.02
CA LYS A 150 -16.49 -24.88 -40.17
C LYS A 150 -16.30 -26.20 -40.93
N LYS A 151 -15.52 -27.13 -40.37
CA LYS A 151 -15.45 -28.55 -40.79
C LYS A 151 -16.04 -29.41 -39.69
#